data_AF-A0A916RLP1-F1
#
_entry.id   AF-A0A916RLP1-F1
#
_cell.length_a   1.000
_cell.length_b   1.000
_cell.length_c   1.000
_cell.angle_alpha   90.00
_cell.angle_beta   90.00
_cell.angle_gamma   90.00
#
_symmetry.space_group_name_H-M   'P 1'
#
loop_
_entity.id
_entity.type
_entity.pdbx_description
1 polymer ?
#
loop_
_entity_poly.entity_id
_entity_poly.type
_entity_poly.pdbx_seq_one_letter_code
_entity_poly.pdbx_strand_id
1 'polypeptide(L)'
;MLAPFLLFLNHVVGEYGWHLDGHYANFTIDDPWLTDPYGALNYRGLLDQMDRHNFHTTIAFIPWNYNRSKADVVALFRAHPDRYSICIHGDNHIHREFDSYAVNPLDVQAREIRQSVARMDRFHGLTDIPYDHVMVFPHGVAPLDTFRALRAYGFLGTVNSLDVPLGEPFPDDPEFLLRPYTTNYAGLLSMLRTSAAVPIPRTDIAIQIFLGNPLLFYAHHDLFERGIGAFNQIADMVNQMQPDTIWAGLGETIRHTYPIRRRMDGDYDVRMLSTEIDLSNSGGSGAVFHVEAPEGLSPEANVTVDGASAVFELDAGSSALQLTIPAHQTRKIRIVSNGGFDPRREDIRKRSLYVYALRRISDVRDMEMSRFSWGRVIVAAYYGGNAQEWELALEHSRWLMLLCGALLGVLYLWRRSRHRNVSNVGSKK
;
A
#
# COMPACT_ATOMS: atom_id res chain seq x y z
N MET A 1 27.11 -20.15 -4.51
CA MET A 1 28.14 -19.73 -5.48
C MET A 1 27.77 -18.51 -6.34
N LEU A 2 26.54 -17.95 -6.24
CA LEU A 2 26.13 -16.77 -7.02
C LEU A 2 26.68 -15.41 -6.51
N ALA A 3 26.90 -15.27 -5.20
CA ALA A 3 27.23 -13.96 -4.62
C ALA A 3 28.52 -13.30 -5.18
N PRO A 4 29.66 -13.99 -5.35
CA PRO A 4 30.85 -13.38 -5.96
C PRO A 4 30.62 -12.90 -7.40
N PHE A 5 29.78 -13.62 -8.14
CA PHE A 5 29.44 -13.27 -9.52
C PHE A 5 28.55 -12.02 -9.58
N LEU A 6 27.52 -11.94 -8.73
CA LEU A 6 26.68 -10.74 -8.63
C LEU A 6 27.48 -9.51 -8.18
N LEU A 7 28.40 -9.68 -7.22
CA LEU A 7 29.31 -8.61 -6.79
C LEU A 7 30.20 -8.12 -7.94
N PHE A 8 30.78 -9.04 -8.72
CA PHE A 8 31.59 -8.69 -9.88
C PHE A 8 30.78 -7.96 -10.95
N LEU A 9 29.59 -8.46 -11.29
CA LEU A 9 28.72 -7.83 -12.27
C LEU A 9 28.31 -6.42 -11.84
N ASN A 10 27.87 -6.25 -10.59
CA ASN A 10 27.48 -4.95 -10.08
C ASN A 10 28.64 -3.94 -10.17
N HIS A 11 29.87 -4.39 -9.83
CA HIS A 11 31.06 -3.53 -9.88
C HIS A 11 31.48 -3.14 -11.31
N VAL A 12 31.41 -4.06 -12.27
CA VAL A 12 31.88 -3.82 -13.64
C VAL A 12 30.85 -3.09 -14.49
N VAL A 13 29.57 -3.42 -14.31
CA VAL A 13 28.49 -2.94 -15.18
C VAL A 13 28.00 -1.56 -14.73
N GLY A 14 27.90 -1.32 -13.42
CA GLY A 14 27.47 -0.03 -12.86
C GLY A 14 26.22 0.53 -13.53
N GLU A 15 26.25 1.81 -13.92
CA GLU A 15 25.13 2.50 -14.58
C GLU A 15 24.73 1.90 -15.94
N TYR A 16 25.58 1.11 -16.59
CA TYR A 16 25.25 0.48 -17.88
C TYR A 16 24.33 -0.74 -17.73
N GLY A 17 24.11 -1.20 -16.50
CA GLY A 17 23.19 -2.28 -16.15
C GLY A 17 21.85 -1.72 -15.73
N TRP A 18 20.81 -2.54 -15.78
CA TRP A 18 19.50 -2.15 -15.27
C TRP A 18 19.55 -1.99 -13.74
N HIS A 19 19.27 -0.78 -13.28
CA HIS A 19 19.21 -0.41 -11.87
C HIS A 19 18.04 0.54 -11.62
N LEU A 20 17.67 0.76 -10.35
CA LEU A 20 16.75 1.82 -9.98
C LEU A 20 17.53 3.11 -9.71
N ASP A 21 16.92 4.26 -9.93
CA ASP A 21 17.58 5.57 -9.81
C ASP A 21 17.65 6.11 -8.37
N GLY A 22 17.26 5.30 -7.39
CA GLY A 22 17.31 5.63 -5.96
C GLY A 22 17.01 4.45 -5.05
N HIS A 23 17.25 4.64 -3.76
CA HIS A 23 17.00 3.65 -2.71
C HIS A 23 15.74 4.04 -1.95
N TYR A 24 14.66 3.27 -2.10
CA TYR A 24 13.37 3.59 -1.49
C TYR A 24 13.02 2.65 -0.35
N ALA A 25 12.39 3.19 0.68
CA ALA A 25 11.83 2.40 1.77
C ALA A 25 10.46 2.92 2.21
N ASN A 26 9.62 2.03 2.73
CA ASN A 26 8.33 2.39 3.30
C ASN A 26 7.96 1.47 4.45
N PHE A 27 7.28 2.02 5.45
CA PHE A 27 6.58 1.24 6.45
C PHE A 27 5.07 1.40 6.29
N THR A 28 4.36 0.31 6.07
CA THR A 28 2.90 0.31 5.95
C THR A 28 2.24 -0.18 7.24
N ILE A 29 1.19 0.49 7.69
CA ILE A 29 0.33 -0.03 8.76
C ILE A 29 -1.05 -0.34 8.18
N ASP A 30 -1.45 -1.60 8.31
CA ASP A 30 -2.72 -2.11 7.78
C ASP A 30 -3.86 -1.97 8.78
N ASP A 31 -5.05 -1.67 8.25
CA ASP A 31 -6.36 -1.54 8.90
C ASP A 31 -6.79 -0.17 9.47
N PRO A 32 -5.92 0.67 10.08
CA PRO A 32 -6.42 1.72 10.93
C PRO A 32 -7.07 2.83 10.10
N TRP A 33 -8.21 3.30 10.58
CA TRP A 33 -8.76 4.58 10.16
C TRP A 33 -8.27 5.68 11.09
N LEU A 34 -8.35 6.94 10.64
CA LEU A 34 -7.71 8.08 11.30
C LEU A 34 -8.44 8.48 12.59
N THR A 35 -8.24 7.70 13.65
CA THR A 35 -8.67 7.96 15.02
C THR A 35 -7.51 7.66 15.97
N ASP A 36 -7.36 8.45 17.02
CA ASP A 36 -6.20 8.34 17.93
C ASP A 36 -6.69 8.10 19.38
N PRO A 37 -6.24 7.03 20.06
CA PRO A 37 -5.48 5.90 19.51
C PRO A 37 -6.35 4.98 18.64
N TYR A 38 -5.72 4.25 17.72
CA TYR A 38 -6.28 3.07 17.07
C TYR A 38 -5.62 1.82 17.68
N GLY A 39 -6.29 1.19 18.64
CA GLY A 39 -5.67 0.11 19.41
C GLY A 39 -4.41 0.59 20.14
N ALA A 40 -3.25 0.00 19.82
CA ALA A 40 -1.95 0.40 20.35
C ALA A 40 -1.22 1.44 19.47
N LEU A 41 -1.76 1.77 18.30
CA LEU A 41 -1.23 2.83 17.46
C LEU A 41 -1.63 4.20 18.01
N ASN A 42 -0.62 5.03 18.29
CA ASN A 42 -0.79 6.45 18.56
C ASN A 42 -0.12 7.26 17.44
N TYR A 43 -0.92 7.97 16.63
CA TYR A 43 -0.39 8.66 15.45
C TYR A 43 0.63 9.74 15.82
N ARG A 44 0.35 10.59 16.81
CA ARG A 44 1.31 11.63 17.23
C ARG A 44 2.63 11.04 17.73
N GLY A 45 2.57 9.98 18.52
CA GLY A 45 3.73 9.27 19.02
C GLY A 45 4.53 8.60 17.91
N LEU A 46 3.86 8.11 16.86
CA LEU A 46 4.52 7.55 15.68
C LEU A 46 5.24 8.63 14.87
N LEU A 47 4.63 9.81 14.69
CA LEU A 47 5.30 10.96 14.06
C LEU A 47 6.59 11.32 14.78
N ASP A 48 6.53 11.40 16.10
CA ASP A 48 7.68 11.60 16.98
C ASP A 48 8.80 10.56 16.74
N GLN A 49 8.46 9.32 16.41
CA GLN A 49 9.46 8.30 16.05
C GLN A 49 9.98 8.50 14.62
N MET A 50 9.10 8.78 13.67
CA MET A 50 9.46 9.04 12.28
C MET A 50 10.45 10.19 12.13
N ASP A 51 10.27 11.26 12.90
CA ASP A 51 11.19 12.40 12.88
C ASP A 51 12.55 12.08 13.50
N ARG A 52 12.60 11.25 14.55
CA ARG A 52 13.85 10.87 15.22
C ARG A 52 14.63 9.81 14.46
N HIS A 53 13.94 8.87 13.82
CA HIS A 53 14.52 7.69 13.19
C HIS A 53 14.45 7.74 11.66
N ASN A 54 14.01 8.86 11.09
CA ASN A 54 13.90 9.13 9.66
C ASN A 54 13.24 8.00 8.88
N PHE A 55 11.93 7.84 9.05
CA PHE A 55 11.13 6.95 8.22
C PHE A 55 9.76 7.55 7.86
N HIS A 56 9.08 6.94 6.90
CA HIS A 56 7.77 7.34 6.39
C HIS A 56 6.78 6.21 6.59
N THR A 57 5.55 6.55 6.98
CA THR A 57 4.47 5.57 7.17
C THR A 57 3.32 5.76 6.18
N THR A 58 2.99 4.71 5.44
CA THR A 58 1.74 4.62 4.68
C THR A 58 0.67 3.93 5.52
N ILE A 59 -0.55 4.48 5.57
CA ILE A 59 -1.70 3.76 6.12
C ILE A 59 -2.43 3.04 4.99
N ALA A 60 -2.49 1.71 5.05
CA ALA A 60 -3.36 0.93 4.19
C ALA A 60 -4.80 1.05 4.73
N PHE A 61 -5.51 2.04 4.21
CA PHE A 61 -6.77 2.51 4.75
C PHE A 61 -7.94 1.74 4.15
N ILE A 62 -8.80 1.21 5.01
CA ILE A 62 -10.03 0.52 4.60
C ILE A 62 -11.06 1.56 4.10
N PRO A 63 -11.42 1.58 2.80
CA PRO A 63 -12.29 2.60 2.23
C PRO A 63 -13.67 2.68 2.85
N TRP A 64 -14.21 1.59 3.42
CA TRP A 64 -15.42 1.65 4.23
C TRP A 64 -15.35 2.72 5.33
N ASN A 65 -14.16 3.09 5.82
CA ASN A 65 -13.98 4.11 6.84
C ASN A 65 -13.94 5.56 6.33
N TYR A 66 -14.14 5.81 5.02
CA TYR A 66 -13.92 7.11 4.36
C TYR A 66 -14.51 8.35 5.06
N ASN A 67 -15.64 8.20 5.77
CA ASN A 67 -16.35 9.29 6.45
C ASN A 67 -16.28 9.23 7.99
N ARG A 68 -15.32 8.50 8.55
CA ARG A 68 -15.23 8.28 10.00
C ARG A 68 -14.10 9.08 10.66
N SER A 69 -13.05 9.43 9.92
CA SER A 69 -11.81 10.06 10.40
C SER A 69 -12.03 11.27 11.32
N LYS A 70 -11.18 11.38 12.35
CA LYS A 70 -11.20 12.45 13.35
C LYS A 70 -10.42 13.66 12.87
N ALA A 71 -10.97 14.85 13.07
CA ALA A 71 -10.44 16.10 12.53
C ALA A 71 -9.01 16.39 12.99
N ASP A 72 -8.64 16.01 14.22
CA ASP A 72 -7.30 16.24 14.77
C ASP A 72 -6.24 15.31 14.15
N VAL A 73 -6.58 14.05 13.86
CA VAL A 73 -5.70 13.12 13.12
C VAL A 73 -5.63 13.51 11.64
N VAL A 74 -6.74 13.98 11.06
CA VAL A 74 -6.75 14.52 9.70
C VAL A 74 -5.81 15.73 9.59
N ALA A 75 -5.87 16.65 10.55
CA ALA A 75 -4.97 17.80 10.59
C ALA A 75 -3.50 17.39 10.70
N LEU A 76 -3.20 16.34 11.47
CA LEU A 76 -1.84 15.77 11.56
C LEU A 76 -1.35 15.29 10.20
N PHE A 77 -2.15 14.50 9.47
CA PHE A 77 -1.76 13.98 8.15
C PHE A 77 -1.53 15.10 7.13
N ARG A 78 -2.40 16.12 7.11
CA ARG A 78 -2.23 17.27 6.22
C ARG A 78 -0.98 18.10 6.53
N ALA A 79 -0.60 18.18 7.81
CA ALA A 79 0.56 18.94 8.23
C ALA A 79 1.88 18.21 7.97
N HIS A 80 1.86 16.89 7.78
CA HIS A 80 3.04 16.04 7.64
C HIS A 80 2.96 15.07 6.46
N PRO A 81 2.72 15.55 5.22
CA PRO A 81 2.67 14.68 4.03
C PRO A 81 4.03 14.03 3.71
N ASP A 82 5.13 14.58 4.24
CA ASP A 82 6.48 14.00 4.18
C ASP A 82 6.65 12.78 5.11
N ARG A 83 5.73 12.56 6.04
CA ARG A 83 5.76 11.44 7.00
C ARG A 83 4.59 10.48 6.87
N TYR A 84 3.46 10.96 6.40
CA TYR A 84 2.25 10.18 6.25
C TYR A 84 1.74 10.16 4.83
N SER A 85 1.35 8.97 4.39
CA SER A 85 0.58 8.76 3.17
C SER A 85 -0.53 7.74 3.41
N ILE A 86 -1.42 7.60 2.44
CA ILE A 86 -2.57 6.70 2.50
C ILE A 86 -2.64 5.92 1.20
N CYS A 87 -2.87 4.61 1.28
CA CYS A 87 -3.22 3.77 0.13
C CYS A 87 -4.52 2.99 0.40
N ILE A 88 -4.97 2.20 -0.56
CA ILE A 88 -6.26 1.49 -0.52
C ILE A 88 -6.06 0.09 0.08
N HIS A 89 -6.84 -0.24 1.11
CA HIS A 89 -6.87 -1.58 1.70
C HIS A 89 -8.21 -2.30 1.50
N GLY A 90 -8.39 -2.87 0.31
CA GLY A 90 -9.65 -3.47 -0.14
C GLY A 90 -10.77 -2.45 -0.37
N ASP A 91 -12.01 -2.77 0.04
CA ASP A 91 -13.12 -1.81 0.11
C ASP A 91 -13.86 -1.92 1.46
N ASN A 92 -14.49 -3.07 1.68
CA ASN A 92 -15.27 -3.39 2.86
C ASN A 92 -14.45 -4.13 3.91
N HIS A 93 -13.31 -4.71 3.53
CA HIS A 93 -12.41 -5.49 4.37
C HIS A 93 -13.17 -6.61 5.08
N ILE A 94 -13.97 -7.32 4.29
CA ILE A 94 -14.60 -8.56 4.74
C ILE A 94 -13.67 -9.73 4.43
N HIS A 95 -13.80 -10.81 5.19
CA HIS A 95 -13.06 -12.02 4.86
C HIS A 95 -13.46 -12.47 3.44
N ARG A 96 -12.48 -12.88 2.63
CA ARG A 96 -12.67 -13.35 1.25
C ARG A 96 -13.14 -12.31 0.24
N GLU A 97 -12.95 -11.02 0.55
CA GLU A 97 -13.25 -9.93 -0.38
C GLU A 97 -12.55 -10.10 -1.74
N PHE A 98 -11.34 -10.66 -1.78
CA PHE A 98 -10.57 -10.94 -2.99
C PHE A 98 -10.06 -12.39 -3.04
N ASP A 99 -10.94 -13.35 -2.75
CA ASP A 99 -10.63 -14.79 -2.84
C ASP A 99 -10.75 -15.31 -4.29
N SER A 100 -10.60 -16.61 -4.48
CA SER A 100 -10.90 -17.33 -5.70
C SER A 100 -12.27 -16.99 -6.27
N TYR A 101 -12.42 -17.07 -7.60
CA TYR A 101 -13.66 -16.73 -8.28
C TYR A 101 -14.84 -17.66 -7.97
N ALA A 102 -14.57 -18.86 -7.45
CA ALA A 102 -15.60 -19.75 -6.94
C ALA A 102 -16.26 -19.21 -5.65
N VAL A 103 -15.49 -18.49 -4.84
CA VAL A 103 -15.93 -17.88 -3.59
C VAL A 103 -16.47 -16.48 -3.84
N ASN A 104 -15.71 -15.64 -4.54
CA ASN A 104 -16.12 -14.28 -4.88
C ASN A 104 -15.92 -14.00 -6.38
N PRO A 105 -16.97 -13.98 -7.20
CA PRO A 105 -16.87 -13.77 -8.65
C PRO A 105 -16.16 -12.46 -9.05
N LEU A 106 -15.52 -12.46 -10.22
CA LEU A 106 -14.74 -11.31 -10.72
C LEU A 106 -15.57 -10.01 -10.82
N ASP A 107 -16.84 -10.09 -11.24
CA ASP A 107 -17.71 -8.92 -11.36
C ASP A 107 -18.01 -8.28 -10.00
N VAL A 108 -18.04 -9.10 -8.94
CA VAL A 108 -18.12 -8.63 -7.56
C VAL A 108 -16.81 -7.97 -7.16
N GLN A 109 -15.67 -8.64 -7.32
CA GLN A 109 -14.35 -8.06 -6.97
C GLN A 109 -14.09 -6.74 -7.71
N ALA A 110 -14.39 -6.68 -9.01
CA ALA A 110 -14.26 -5.47 -9.82
C ALA A 110 -15.19 -4.35 -9.32
N ARG A 111 -16.39 -4.67 -8.84
CA ARG A 111 -17.29 -3.68 -8.22
C ARG A 111 -16.75 -3.17 -6.89
N GLU A 112 -16.17 -4.04 -6.06
CA GLU A 112 -15.52 -3.63 -4.81
C GLU A 112 -14.33 -2.69 -5.11
N ILE A 113 -13.52 -2.98 -6.13
CA ILE A 113 -12.43 -2.08 -6.57
C ILE A 113 -12.93 -0.71 -7.02
N ARG A 114 -14.01 -0.65 -7.81
CA ARG A 114 -14.55 0.66 -8.23
C ARG A 114 -15.14 1.43 -7.04
N GLN A 115 -15.83 0.72 -6.14
CA GLN A 115 -16.40 1.31 -4.93
C GLN A 115 -15.32 1.82 -3.97
N SER A 116 -14.18 1.13 -3.85
CA SER A 116 -13.06 1.58 -3.02
C SER A 116 -12.50 2.91 -3.52
N VAL A 117 -12.21 3.03 -4.82
CA VAL A 117 -11.75 4.29 -5.41
C VAL A 117 -12.76 5.41 -5.18
N ALA A 118 -14.05 5.16 -5.43
CA ALA A 118 -15.09 6.17 -5.21
C ALA A 118 -15.24 6.61 -3.75
N ARG A 119 -15.07 5.68 -2.80
CA ARG A 119 -15.05 6.00 -1.36
C ARG A 119 -13.79 6.77 -0.99
N MET A 120 -12.64 6.46 -1.58
CA MET A 120 -11.39 7.16 -1.33
C MET A 120 -11.37 8.56 -1.95
N ASP A 121 -11.98 8.75 -3.12
CA ASP A 121 -12.26 10.08 -3.67
C ASP A 121 -13.15 10.90 -2.72
N ARG A 122 -14.17 10.25 -2.13
CA ARG A 122 -14.99 10.92 -1.13
C ARG A 122 -14.22 11.21 0.16
N PHE A 123 -13.33 10.32 0.60
CA PHE A 123 -12.42 10.56 1.72
C PHE A 123 -11.56 11.79 1.43
N HIS A 124 -10.88 11.84 0.28
CA HIS A 124 -10.06 12.97 -0.14
C HIS A 124 -10.87 14.27 -0.13
N GLY A 125 -12.06 14.29 -0.74
CA GLY A 125 -12.93 15.47 -0.74
C GLY A 125 -13.44 15.90 0.64
N LEU A 126 -13.44 15.01 1.65
CA LEU A 126 -13.82 15.34 3.02
C LEU A 126 -12.64 15.78 3.89
N THR A 127 -11.44 15.28 3.61
CA THR A 127 -10.27 15.45 4.49
C THR A 127 -9.17 16.30 3.90
N ASP A 128 -9.15 16.51 2.57
CA ASP A 128 -8.05 17.11 1.82
C ASP A 128 -6.71 16.37 1.99
N ILE A 129 -6.77 15.07 2.31
CA ILE A 129 -5.59 14.18 2.35
C ILE A 129 -5.54 13.43 1.02
N PRO A 130 -4.42 13.46 0.28
CA PRO A 130 -4.27 12.65 -0.93
C PRO A 130 -4.18 11.15 -0.57
N TYR A 131 -4.47 10.30 -1.54
CA TYR A 131 -4.27 8.86 -1.41
C TYR A 131 -3.68 8.30 -2.70
N ASP A 132 -2.90 7.24 -2.55
CA ASP A 132 -2.27 6.53 -3.65
C ASP A 132 -3.22 5.46 -4.20
N HIS A 133 -3.32 5.37 -5.53
CA HIS A 133 -3.99 4.30 -6.24
C HIS A 133 -3.16 3.01 -6.20
N VAL A 134 -2.88 2.54 -4.99
CA VAL A 134 -2.08 1.35 -4.70
C VAL A 134 -2.94 0.43 -3.86
N MET A 135 -3.12 -0.80 -4.32
CA MET A 135 -3.93 -1.79 -3.61
C MET A 135 -3.05 -2.61 -2.67
N VAL A 136 -3.41 -2.58 -1.39
CA VAL A 136 -2.98 -3.56 -0.39
C VAL A 136 -4.18 -4.48 -0.17
N PHE A 137 -4.08 -5.75 -0.55
CA PHE A 137 -5.19 -6.68 -0.39
C PHE A 137 -5.36 -7.10 1.07
N PRO A 138 -6.60 -7.12 1.59
CA PRO A 138 -6.88 -7.74 2.87
C PRO A 138 -6.75 -9.26 2.76
N HIS A 139 -6.15 -9.88 3.77
CA HIS A 139 -6.08 -11.34 3.95
C HIS A 139 -5.39 -12.16 2.85
N GLY A 140 -4.51 -11.57 2.04
CA GLY A 140 -3.75 -12.30 1.04
C GLY A 140 -3.53 -11.48 -0.23
N VAL A 141 -3.63 -12.14 -1.38
CA VAL A 141 -3.49 -11.54 -2.71
C VAL A 141 -4.61 -12.06 -3.61
N ALA A 142 -5.13 -11.21 -4.49
CA ALA A 142 -6.23 -11.56 -5.37
C ALA A 142 -5.80 -12.50 -6.53
N PRO A 143 -6.75 -13.15 -7.23
CA PRO A 143 -6.44 -13.89 -8.45
C PRO A 143 -6.17 -12.96 -9.66
N LEU A 144 -5.67 -13.52 -10.77
CA LEU A 144 -5.09 -12.77 -11.89
C LEU A 144 -6.02 -11.75 -12.57
N ASP A 145 -7.25 -12.11 -12.94
CA ASP A 145 -8.20 -11.15 -13.55
C ASP A 145 -8.52 -9.95 -12.64
N THR A 146 -8.41 -10.07 -11.32
CA THR A 146 -8.54 -8.94 -10.41
C THR A 146 -7.41 -7.92 -10.59
N PHE A 147 -6.19 -8.36 -10.95
CA PHE A 147 -5.09 -7.46 -11.31
C PHE A 147 -5.40 -6.71 -12.62
N ARG A 148 -6.00 -7.40 -13.60
CA ARG A 148 -6.48 -6.75 -14.84
C ARG A 148 -7.51 -5.66 -14.52
N ALA A 149 -8.43 -5.94 -13.60
CA ALA A 149 -9.43 -4.97 -13.15
C ALA A 149 -8.79 -3.75 -12.46
N LEU A 150 -7.84 -3.96 -11.54
CA LEU A 150 -7.09 -2.88 -10.88
C LEU A 150 -6.42 -1.96 -11.92
N ARG A 151 -5.70 -2.54 -12.88
CA ARG A 151 -5.04 -1.79 -13.95
C ARG A 151 -6.05 -0.98 -14.78
N ALA A 152 -7.19 -1.58 -15.12
CA ALA A 152 -8.25 -0.91 -15.87
C ALA A 152 -8.87 0.28 -15.12
N TYR A 153 -8.83 0.27 -13.79
CA TYR A 153 -9.33 1.34 -12.92
C TYR A 153 -8.24 2.29 -12.43
N GLY A 154 -7.06 2.27 -13.07
CA GLY A 154 -6.01 3.26 -12.84
C GLY A 154 -5.19 3.03 -11.57
N PHE A 155 -5.10 1.78 -11.09
CA PHE A 155 -4.14 1.44 -10.04
C PHE A 155 -2.71 1.40 -10.60
N LEU A 156 -1.78 1.97 -9.84
CA LEU A 156 -0.35 1.98 -10.14
C LEU A 156 0.29 0.61 -9.91
N GLY A 157 -0.23 -0.13 -8.94
CA GLY A 157 0.29 -1.42 -8.54
C GLY A 157 -0.36 -1.96 -7.29
N THR A 158 0.18 -3.07 -6.80
CA THR A 158 -0.21 -3.71 -5.55
C THR A 158 1.00 -3.96 -4.67
N VAL A 159 0.85 -3.88 -3.35
CA VAL A 159 1.95 -4.11 -2.40
C VAL A 159 1.47 -5.02 -1.29
N ASN A 160 1.97 -6.26 -1.27
CA ASN A 160 1.38 -7.34 -0.47
C ASN A 160 2.45 -8.26 0.13
N SER A 161 2.04 -9.14 1.05
CA SER A 161 2.93 -10.18 1.60
C SER A 161 3.24 -11.30 0.60
N LEU A 162 2.61 -11.28 -0.58
CA LEU A 162 2.84 -12.13 -1.73
C LEU A 162 2.67 -11.29 -3.00
N ASP A 163 3.59 -11.41 -3.94
CA ASP A 163 3.60 -10.69 -5.22
C ASP A 163 3.08 -11.54 -6.41
N VAL A 164 2.83 -12.83 -6.17
CA VAL A 164 2.20 -13.77 -7.11
C VAL A 164 0.70 -13.86 -6.85
N PRO A 165 -0.17 -13.64 -7.86
CA PRO A 165 -1.62 -13.77 -7.72
C PRO A 165 -2.07 -15.16 -7.28
N LEU A 166 -3.21 -15.22 -6.60
CA LEU A 166 -3.79 -16.48 -6.12
C LEU A 166 -4.05 -17.46 -7.28
N GLY A 167 -3.45 -18.65 -7.18
CA GLY A 167 -3.65 -19.73 -8.15
C GLY A 167 -2.70 -19.69 -9.35
N GLU A 168 -1.87 -18.66 -9.47
CA GLU A 168 -0.87 -18.56 -10.53
C GLU A 168 0.45 -19.25 -10.13
N PRO A 169 1.19 -19.82 -11.09
CA PRO A 169 2.52 -20.34 -10.82
C PRO A 169 3.51 -19.19 -10.57
N PHE A 170 4.52 -19.48 -9.75
CA PHE A 170 5.72 -18.64 -9.67
C PHE A 170 6.41 -18.58 -11.05
N PRO A 171 6.96 -17.44 -11.49
CA PRO A 171 7.66 -17.36 -12.76
C PRO A 171 8.94 -18.20 -12.73
N ASP A 172 9.27 -18.83 -13.87
CA ASP A 172 10.51 -19.61 -14.02
C ASP A 172 11.76 -18.72 -14.17
N ASP A 173 11.58 -17.40 -14.30
CA ASP A 173 12.65 -16.42 -14.48
C ASP A 173 13.48 -16.25 -13.20
N PRO A 174 14.79 -16.54 -13.21
CA PRO A 174 15.66 -16.32 -12.05
C PRO A 174 15.70 -14.87 -11.57
N GLU A 175 15.45 -13.88 -12.43
CA GLU A 175 15.37 -12.47 -12.01
C GLU A 175 14.25 -12.24 -11.01
N PHE A 176 13.14 -12.97 -11.13
CA PHE A 176 12.01 -12.92 -10.19
C PHE A 176 12.46 -13.23 -8.75
N LEU A 177 13.42 -14.15 -8.56
CA LEU A 177 13.94 -14.49 -7.23
C LEU A 177 14.84 -13.39 -6.64
N LEU A 178 15.31 -12.46 -7.46
CA LEU A 178 16.20 -11.37 -7.05
C LEU A 178 15.46 -10.03 -6.92
N ARG A 179 14.21 -9.94 -7.38
CA ARG A 179 13.41 -8.72 -7.36
C ARG A 179 12.14 -8.94 -6.53
N PRO A 180 11.88 -8.16 -5.46
CA PRO A 180 10.63 -8.22 -4.71
C PRO A 180 9.52 -7.46 -5.44
N TYR A 181 9.53 -7.49 -6.77
CA TYR A 181 8.53 -6.86 -7.61
C TYR A 181 8.50 -7.48 -9.01
N THR A 182 7.33 -7.45 -9.65
CA THR A 182 7.12 -7.99 -11.00
C THR A 182 5.97 -7.31 -11.72
N THR A 183 5.99 -7.35 -13.06
CA THR A 183 4.86 -6.99 -13.93
C THR A 183 4.30 -8.18 -14.71
N ASN A 184 4.77 -9.41 -14.44
CA ASN A 184 4.41 -10.62 -15.19
C ASN A 184 2.91 -10.96 -15.13
N TYR A 185 2.19 -10.39 -14.16
CA TYR A 185 0.78 -10.65 -13.93
C TYR A 185 -0.08 -9.46 -14.37
N ALA A 186 -0.66 -9.58 -15.57
CA ALA A 186 -1.51 -8.57 -16.20
C ALA A 186 -0.83 -7.22 -16.51
N GLY A 187 0.51 -7.16 -16.50
CA GLY A 187 1.27 -5.92 -16.69
C GLY A 187 1.01 -4.88 -15.59
N LEU A 188 0.52 -5.31 -14.42
CA LEU A 188 0.36 -4.47 -13.23
C LEU A 188 1.56 -4.73 -12.30
N LEU A 189 2.19 -3.66 -11.80
CA LEU A 189 3.27 -3.80 -10.84
C LEU A 189 2.76 -4.44 -9.54
N SER A 190 3.35 -5.57 -9.19
CA SER A 190 3.11 -6.29 -7.93
C SER A 190 4.39 -6.27 -7.12
N MET A 191 4.33 -5.79 -5.88
CA MET A 191 5.51 -5.67 -5.02
C MET A 191 5.32 -6.45 -3.71
N LEU A 192 6.39 -7.08 -3.25
CA LEU A 192 6.47 -7.78 -1.99
C LEU A 192 6.83 -6.82 -0.86
N ARG A 193 6.16 -6.98 0.30
CA ARG A 193 6.52 -6.33 1.56
C ARG A 193 6.72 -7.35 2.69
N THR A 194 7.66 -7.08 3.57
CA THR A 194 8.06 -7.96 4.68
C THR A 194 7.40 -7.55 5.98
N SER A 195 6.94 -8.53 6.77
CA SER A 195 6.33 -8.24 8.07
C SER A 195 7.37 -7.77 9.08
N ALA A 196 7.13 -6.61 9.69
CA ALA A 196 7.91 -6.08 10.80
C ALA A 196 7.51 -6.67 12.16
N ALA A 197 6.45 -7.49 12.20
CA ALA A 197 6.02 -8.18 13.43
C ALA A 197 6.93 -9.35 13.82
N VAL A 198 7.79 -9.79 12.90
CA VAL A 198 8.80 -10.84 13.13
C VAL A 198 10.21 -10.25 12.99
N PRO A 199 11.21 -10.78 13.71
CA PRO A 199 12.58 -10.33 13.54
C PRO A 199 13.06 -10.52 12.11
N ILE A 200 13.51 -9.42 11.48
CA ILE A 200 14.09 -9.44 10.13
C ILE A 200 15.62 -9.56 10.27
N PRO A 201 16.25 -10.61 9.72
CA PRO A 201 17.70 -10.74 9.77
C PRO A 201 18.39 -9.55 9.08
N ARG A 202 19.45 -9.04 9.72
CA ARG A 202 20.30 -7.97 9.17
C ARG A 202 20.80 -8.31 7.75
N THR A 203 21.08 -9.58 7.49
CA THR A 203 21.55 -10.09 6.20
C THR A 203 20.52 -9.93 5.10
N ASP A 204 19.24 -10.08 5.40
CA ASP A 204 18.17 -10.05 4.40
C ASP A 204 18.00 -8.63 3.86
N ILE A 205 18.03 -7.65 4.76
CA ILE A 205 18.04 -6.22 4.39
C ILE A 205 19.31 -5.88 3.60
N ALA A 206 20.49 -6.35 4.03
CA ALA A 206 21.73 -6.10 3.32
C ALA A 206 21.73 -6.68 1.89
N ILE A 207 21.12 -7.84 1.67
CA ILE A 207 20.95 -8.45 0.35
C ILE A 207 20.04 -7.58 -0.53
N GLN A 208 18.89 -7.13 0.00
CA GLN A 208 17.97 -6.28 -0.76
C GLN A 208 18.59 -4.93 -1.13
N ILE A 209 19.33 -4.31 -0.21
CA ILE A 209 20.11 -3.09 -0.46
C ILE A 209 21.14 -3.33 -1.57
N PHE A 210 21.91 -4.43 -1.48
CA PHE A 210 22.90 -4.79 -2.48
C PHE A 210 22.29 -4.97 -3.88
N LEU A 211 21.09 -5.55 -3.96
CA LEU A 211 20.35 -5.73 -5.21
C LEU A 211 19.69 -4.43 -5.70
N GLY A 212 19.71 -3.35 -4.91
CA GLY A 212 19.08 -2.08 -5.23
C GLY A 212 17.55 -2.14 -5.20
N ASN A 213 16.98 -3.06 -4.42
CA ASN A 213 15.53 -3.24 -4.34
C ASN A 213 14.91 -2.27 -3.32
N PRO A 214 13.66 -1.82 -3.54
CA PRO A 214 12.91 -1.09 -2.52
C PRO A 214 12.67 -1.94 -1.27
N LEU A 215 12.77 -1.33 -0.09
CA LEU A 215 12.57 -1.99 1.20
C LEU A 215 11.17 -1.67 1.75
N LEU A 216 10.23 -2.57 1.53
CA LEU A 216 8.84 -2.39 1.93
C LEU A 216 8.53 -3.24 3.16
N PHE A 217 8.09 -2.60 4.24
CA PHE A 217 7.74 -3.27 5.49
C PHE A 217 6.27 -3.08 5.82
N TYR A 218 5.68 -4.00 6.57
CA TYR A 218 4.33 -3.80 7.09
C TYR A 218 4.12 -4.36 8.50
N ALA A 219 3.13 -3.83 9.18
CA ALA A 219 2.59 -4.40 10.41
C ALA A 219 1.13 -3.97 10.59
N HIS A 220 0.52 -4.42 11.68
CA HIS A 220 -0.74 -3.88 12.18
C HIS A 220 -0.47 -3.11 13.48
N HIS A 221 -1.54 -2.60 14.10
CA HIS A 221 -1.41 -1.79 15.31
C HIS A 221 -0.82 -2.55 16.50
N ASP A 222 -0.88 -3.88 16.51
CA ASP A 222 -0.41 -4.75 17.59
C ASP A 222 1.12 -4.74 17.77
N LEU A 223 1.87 -4.40 16.71
CA LEU A 223 3.32 -4.16 16.78
C LEU A 223 3.68 -3.18 17.91
N PHE A 224 2.83 -2.18 18.16
CA PHE A 224 3.08 -1.12 19.12
C PHE A 224 2.64 -1.42 20.55
N GLU A 225 2.14 -2.63 20.85
CA GLU A 225 1.69 -3.01 22.20
C GLU A 225 2.74 -2.84 23.28
N ARG A 226 4.03 -2.99 22.92
CA ARG A 226 5.17 -2.83 23.83
C ARG A 226 5.83 -1.45 23.74
N GLY A 227 5.33 -0.58 22.88
CA GLY A 227 5.85 0.78 22.69
C GLY A 227 5.75 1.25 21.24
N ILE A 228 5.48 2.55 21.07
CA ILE A 228 5.31 3.16 19.74
C ILE A 228 6.59 3.13 18.88
N GLY A 229 7.76 2.99 19.52
CA GLY A 229 9.06 2.87 18.85
C GLY A 229 9.43 1.47 18.36
N ALA A 230 8.46 0.54 18.26
CA ALA A 230 8.73 -0.85 17.89
C ALA A 230 9.37 -1.02 16.50
N PHE A 231 9.14 -0.10 15.56
CA PHE A 231 9.74 -0.13 14.22
C PHE A 231 11.13 0.51 14.14
N ASN A 232 11.53 1.30 15.14
CA ASN A 232 12.73 2.15 15.07
C ASN A 232 14.01 1.39 14.75
N GLN A 233 14.17 0.19 15.31
CA GLN A 233 15.36 -0.63 15.08
C GLN A 233 15.51 -1.04 13.61
N ILE A 234 14.40 -1.29 12.91
CA ILE A 234 14.42 -1.62 11.47
C ILE A 234 14.78 -0.36 10.68
N ALA A 235 14.14 0.78 10.98
CA ALA A 235 14.44 2.05 10.33
C ALA A 235 15.91 2.46 10.50
N ASP A 236 16.43 2.42 11.73
CA ASP A 236 17.84 2.74 12.03
C ASP A 236 18.80 1.80 11.30
N MET A 237 18.46 0.51 11.20
CA MET A 237 19.29 -0.46 10.49
C MET A 237 19.37 -0.15 9.00
N VAL A 238 18.24 0.20 8.36
CA VAL A 238 18.21 0.62 6.95
C VAL A 238 19.02 1.89 6.76
N ASN A 239 18.75 2.92 7.57
CA ASN A 239 19.41 4.22 7.47
C ASN A 239 20.93 4.16 7.74
N GLN A 240 21.39 3.22 8.57
CA GLN A 240 22.82 2.98 8.78
C GLN A 240 23.49 2.26 7.61
N MET A 241 22.78 1.34 6.93
CA MET A 241 23.34 0.58 5.81
C MET A 241 23.32 1.35 4.50
N GLN A 242 22.25 2.12 4.27
CA GLN A 242 22.02 2.90 3.05
C GLN A 242 21.56 4.32 3.44
N PRO A 243 22.48 5.23 3.80
CA PRO A 243 22.15 6.55 4.38
C PRO A 243 21.39 7.50 3.47
N ASP A 244 21.42 7.29 2.16
CA ASP A 244 20.68 8.01 1.13
C ASP A 244 19.31 7.37 0.83
N THR A 245 18.83 6.44 1.68
CA THR A 245 17.47 5.89 1.56
C THR A 245 16.42 7.00 1.65
N ILE A 246 15.56 7.05 0.65
CA ILE A 246 14.37 7.90 0.58
C ILE A 246 13.20 7.12 1.16
N TRP A 247 12.77 7.53 2.36
CA TRP A 247 11.53 7.01 2.94
C TRP A 247 10.34 7.78 2.38
N ALA A 248 9.52 7.09 1.59
CA ALA A 248 8.41 7.71 0.86
C ALA A 248 7.14 6.86 0.92
N GLY A 249 5.99 7.44 0.55
CA GLY A 249 4.74 6.70 0.40
C GLY A 249 4.81 5.62 -0.68
N LEU A 250 3.84 4.70 -0.70
CA LEU A 250 3.85 3.60 -1.67
C LEU A 250 3.69 4.08 -3.11
N GLY A 251 2.83 5.08 -3.37
CA GLY A 251 2.68 5.62 -4.73
C GLY A 251 3.94 6.30 -5.24
N GLU A 252 4.66 7.01 -4.36
CA GLU A 252 5.94 7.63 -4.70
C GLU A 252 7.01 6.57 -4.99
N THR A 253 7.13 5.57 -4.12
CA THR A 253 8.04 4.43 -4.34
C THR A 253 7.76 3.75 -5.68
N ILE A 254 6.49 3.52 -6.04
CA ILE A 254 6.11 2.92 -7.33
C ILE A 254 6.48 3.83 -8.50
N ARG A 255 6.23 5.14 -8.43
CA ARG A 255 6.60 6.10 -9.49
C ARG A 255 8.11 6.18 -9.72
N HIS A 256 8.93 5.77 -8.77
CA HIS A 256 10.39 5.67 -8.89
C HIS A 256 10.91 4.24 -9.04
N THR A 257 10.01 3.25 -9.11
CA THR A 257 10.38 1.86 -9.43
C THR A 257 10.33 1.66 -10.95
N TYR A 258 11.27 2.30 -11.65
CA TYR A 258 11.52 2.08 -13.08
C TYR A 258 13.00 1.71 -13.29
N PRO A 259 13.30 0.58 -13.94
CA PRO A 259 14.66 0.27 -14.33
C PRO A 259 15.18 1.29 -15.32
N ILE A 260 16.37 1.79 -15.06
CA ILE A 260 17.13 2.67 -15.95
C ILE A 260 18.49 2.04 -16.22
N ARG A 261 19.04 2.31 -17.41
CA ARG A 261 20.45 2.06 -17.70
C ARG A 261 21.01 3.12 -18.63
N ARG A 262 22.29 3.39 -18.47
CA ARG A 262 23.06 4.27 -19.35
C ARG A 262 23.48 3.54 -20.62
N ARG A 263 23.41 4.25 -21.73
CA ARG A 263 23.84 3.78 -23.05
C ARG A 263 25.26 4.28 -23.36
N MET A 264 25.91 3.63 -24.33
CA MET A 264 27.27 3.99 -24.75
C MET A 264 27.35 5.36 -25.44
N ASP A 265 26.23 5.84 -26.00
CA ASP A 265 26.09 7.17 -26.62
C ASP A 265 25.87 8.29 -25.59
N GLY A 266 25.70 7.95 -24.30
CA GLY A 266 25.48 8.90 -23.20
C GLY A 266 24.01 9.13 -22.85
N ASP A 267 23.08 8.55 -23.62
CA ASP A 267 21.64 8.56 -23.33
C ASP A 267 21.28 7.49 -22.29
N TYR A 268 19.99 7.40 -21.96
CA TYR A 268 19.45 6.41 -21.04
C TYR A 268 18.31 5.61 -21.65
N ASP A 269 18.26 4.30 -21.39
CA ASP A 269 17.05 3.49 -21.59
C ASP A 269 16.29 3.43 -20.26
N VAL A 270 14.96 3.56 -20.32
CA VAL A 270 14.08 3.52 -19.15
C VAL A 270 12.94 2.55 -19.39
N ARG A 271 12.58 1.74 -18.39
CA ARG A 271 11.43 0.83 -18.44
C ARG A 271 10.35 1.25 -17.47
N MET A 272 9.19 1.64 -17.99
CA MET A 272 8.02 1.86 -17.15
C MET A 272 7.48 0.53 -16.62
N LEU A 273 7.47 0.35 -15.30
CA LEU A 273 6.82 -0.79 -14.65
C LEU A 273 5.39 -0.48 -14.18
N SER A 274 5.02 0.81 -14.15
CA SER A 274 3.68 1.29 -13.81
C SER A 274 3.18 2.27 -14.87
N THR A 275 1.91 2.66 -14.78
CA THR A 275 1.31 3.68 -15.65
C THR A 275 1.75 5.11 -15.31
N GLU A 276 2.45 5.30 -14.20
CA GLU A 276 3.01 6.59 -13.80
C GLU A 276 4.47 6.43 -13.38
N ILE A 277 5.34 7.33 -13.85
CA ILE A 277 6.71 7.48 -13.36
C ILE A 277 7.12 8.95 -13.23
N ASP A 278 7.98 9.23 -12.25
CA ASP A 278 8.60 10.54 -12.04
C ASP A 278 10.08 10.49 -12.44
N LEU A 279 10.32 10.52 -13.76
CA LEU A 279 11.63 10.29 -14.36
C LEU A 279 12.61 11.45 -14.10
N SER A 280 13.66 11.18 -13.33
CA SER A 280 14.63 12.19 -12.88
C SER A 280 15.98 12.08 -13.58
N ASN A 281 16.52 13.22 -14.01
CA ASN A 281 17.91 13.32 -14.45
C ASN A 281 18.78 13.83 -13.29
N SER A 282 19.48 12.92 -12.61
CA SER A 282 20.40 13.25 -11.51
C SER A 282 21.76 13.77 -12.00
N GLY A 283 22.05 13.68 -13.30
CA GLY A 283 23.31 14.10 -13.89
C GLY A 283 23.51 15.62 -13.96
N GLY A 284 24.78 16.03 -14.11
CA GLY A 284 25.16 17.45 -14.21
C GLY A 284 24.94 18.10 -15.58
N SER A 285 24.41 17.36 -16.56
CA SER A 285 24.08 17.84 -17.90
C SER A 285 22.72 17.32 -18.35
N GLY A 286 22.10 17.99 -19.33
CA GLY A 286 20.92 17.44 -19.98
C GLY A 286 21.23 16.10 -20.67
N ALA A 287 20.26 15.20 -20.69
CA ALA A 287 20.38 13.88 -21.33
C ALA A 287 19.06 13.49 -22.02
N VAL A 288 19.14 12.58 -22.99
CA VAL A 288 17.98 11.99 -23.65
C VAL A 288 17.65 10.65 -23.00
N PHE A 289 16.37 10.44 -22.73
CA PHE A 289 15.83 9.23 -22.13
C PHE A 289 14.89 8.57 -23.13
N HIS A 290 15.16 7.30 -23.43
CA HIS A 290 14.36 6.43 -24.29
C HIS A 290 13.46 5.58 -23.39
N VAL A 291 12.22 6.02 -23.21
CA VAL A 291 11.27 5.41 -22.28
C VAL A 291 10.47 4.34 -23.01
N GLU A 292 10.61 3.09 -22.57
CA GLU A 292 9.81 1.95 -23.00
C GLU A 292 8.45 1.97 -22.27
N ALA A 293 7.37 1.83 -23.04
CA ALA A 293 6.02 1.72 -22.50
C ALA A 293 5.86 0.46 -21.64
N PRO A 294 4.95 0.47 -20.64
CA PRO A 294 4.64 -0.73 -19.87
C PRO A 294 3.98 -1.79 -20.76
N GLU A 295 4.21 -3.06 -20.44
CA GLU A 295 3.69 -4.19 -21.21
C GLU A 295 2.16 -4.15 -21.33
N GLY A 296 1.63 -4.40 -22.53
CA GLY A 296 0.19 -4.40 -22.78
C GLY A 296 -0.46 -3.01 -22.77
N LEU A 297 0.33 -1.94 -23.00
CA LEU A 297 -0.20 -0.60 -23.24
C LEU A 297 -1.23 -0.63 -24.39
N SER A 298 -2.43 -0.10 -24.14
CA SER A 298 -3.44 0.04 -25.18
C SER A 298 -3.01 1.11 -26.20
N PRO A 299 -3.19 0.88 -27.52
CA PRO A 299 -2.94 1.90 -28.54
C PRO A 299 -3.78 3.17 -28.35
N GLU A 300 -4.91 3.07 -27.65
CA GLU A 300 -5.79 4.19 -27.35
C GLU A 300 -5.44 4.91 -26.04
N ALA A 301 -4.42 4.48 -25.31
CA ALA A 301 -4.06 5.09 -24.04
C ALA A 301 -3.64 6.56 -24.24
N ASN A 302 -4.13 7.45 -23.38
CA ASN A 302 -3.70 8.83 -23.38
C ASN A 302 -2.41 8.96 -22.56
N VAL A 303 -1.35 9.42 -23.20
CA VAL A 303 -0.04 9.61 -22.56
C VAL A 303 0.20 11.09 -22.37
N THR A 304 0.64 11.46 -21.18
CA THR A 304 0.98 12.84 -20.84
C THR A 304 2.37 12.93 -20.22
N VAL A 305 3.08 14.01 -20.56
CA VAL A 305 4.36 14.40 -19.96
C VAL A 305 4.17 15.79 -19.36
N ASP A 306 4.32 15.91 -18.04
CA ASP A 306 4.03 17.12 -17.28
C ASP A 306 2.61 17.69 -17.57
N GLY A 307 1.65 16.79 -17.84
CA GLY A 307 0.27 17.13 -18.18
C GLY A 307 0.02 17.50 -19.64
N ALA A 308 1.07 17.64 -20.48
CA ALA A 308 0.93 17.85 -21.91
C ALA A 308 0.83 16.50 -22.65
N SER A 309 -0.02 16.41 -23.68
CA SER A 309 -0.18 15.18 -24.47
C SER A 309 1.13 14.79 -25.15
N ALA A 310 1.47 13.50 -25.08
CA ALA A 310 2.60 12.87 -25.73
C ALA A 310 2.17 11.55 -26.40
N VAL A 311 3.03 10.96 -27.21
CA VAL A 311 2.76 9.70 -27.93
C VAL A 311 4.02 8.84 -27.88
N PHE A 312 3.87 7.53 -27.64
CA PHE A 312 4.95 6.57 -27.87
C PHE A 312 5.04 6.30 -29.38
N GLU A 313 6.23 6.45 -29.95
CA GLU A 313 6.50 6.03 -31.31
C GLU A 313 6.59 4.51 -31.36
N LEU A 314 5.84 3.90 -32.27
CA LEU A 314 5.86 2.46 -32.53
C LEU A 314 6.94 2.20 -33.58
N ASP A 315 8.10 1.66 -33.17
CA ASP A 315 9.13 1.24 -34.11
C ASP A 315 9.43 -0.25 -33.95
N ALA A 316 9.44 -0.98 -35.07
CA ALA A 316 9.79 -2.40 -35.25
C ALA A 316 9.86 -3.33 -34.02
N GLY A 317 8.85 -3.31 -33.13
CA GLY A 317 8.74 -4.18 -31.95
C GLY A 317 8.89 -3.52 -30.58
N SER A 318 9.16 -2.22 -30.49
CA SER A 318 9.20 -1.46 -29.22
C SER A 318 8.41 -0.15 -29.32
N SER A 319 7.61 0.16 -28.29
CA SER A 319 6.96 1.46 -28.13
C SER A 319 7.84 2.36 -27.27
N ALA A 320 8.43 3.40 -27.85
CA ALA A 320 9.37 4.27 -27.15
C ALA A 320 8.95 5.74 -27.19
N LEU A 321 9.15 6.44 -26.07
CA LEU A 321 8.99 7.89 -25.95
C LEU A 321 10.37 8.50 -25.66
N GLN A 322 10.82 9.44 -26.49
CA GLN A 322 12.08 10.13 -26.28
C GLN A 322 11.88 11.44 -25.53
N LEU A 323 12.60 11.62 -24.42
CA LEU A 323 12.52 12.82 -23.59
C LEU A 323 13.90 13.41 -23.36
N THR A 324 14.06 14.70 -23.68
CA THR A 324 15.23 15.46 -23.22
C THR A 324 14.94 16.06 -21.85
N ILE A 325 15.70 15.65 -20.84
CA ILE A 325 15.53 16.13 -19.46
C ILE A 325 16.77 16.93 -19.07
N PRO A 326 16.65 18.22 -18.73
CA PRO A 326 17.77 19.02 -18.24
C PRO A 326 18.38 18.45 -16.96
N ALA A 327 19.62 18.85 -16.67
CA ALA A 327 20.31 18.49 -15.43
C ALA A 327 19.43 18.79 -14.20
N HIS A 328 19.37 17.84 -13.28
CA HIS A 328 18.64 17.95 -12.00
C HIS A 328 17.14 18.30 -12.16
N GLN A 329 16.52 17.90 -13.28
CA GLN A 329 15.09 18.02 -13.48
C GLN A 329 14.41 16.66 -13.51
N THR A 330 13.13 16.69 -13.18
CA THR A 330 12.22 15.54 -13.24
C THR A 330 11.12 15.82 -14.27
N ARG A 331 10.69 14.78 -14.99
CA ARG A 331 9.52 14.78 -15.88
C ARG A 331 8.52 13.74 -15.40
N LYS A 332 7.24 14.13 -15.31
CA LYS A 332 6.17 13.23 -14.87
C LYS A 332 5.50 12.63 -16.08
N ILE A 333 5.59 11.32 -16.24
CA ILE A 333 4.95 10.57 -17.32
C ILE A 333 3.75 9.86 -16.74
N ARG A 334 2.58 10.09 -17.32
CA ARG A 334 1.33 9.45 -16.90
C ARG A 334 0.59 8.88 -18.10
N ILE A 335 0.17 7.63 -17.97
CA ILE A 335 -0.61 6.88 -18.93
C ILE A 335 -2.01 6.67 -18.34
N VAL A 336 -3.03 7.20 -19.02
CA VAL A 336 -4.43 7.05 -18.62
C VAL A 336 -5.13 6.16 -19.66
N SER A 337 -5.66 5.03 -19.20
CA SER A 337 -6.51 4.17 -20.02
C SER A 337 -7.85 4.86 -20.28
N ASN A 338 -8.31 4.90 -21.54
CA ASN A 338 -9.58 5.52 -21.96
C ASN A 338 -10.86 4.80 -21.49
N GLY A 339 -10.76 3.91 -20.50
CA GLY A 339 -11.81 2.96 -20.07
C GLY A 339 -13.06 3.58 -19.40
N GLY A 340 -13.21 4.90 -19.37
CA GLY A 340 -14.47 5.56 -18.98
C GLY A 340 -14.91 5.37 -17.52
N PHE A 341 -14.01 4.92 -16.64
CA PHE A 341 -14.31 4.84 -15.20
C PHE A 341 -14.39 6.24 -14.60
N ASP A 342 -15.56 6.59 -14.05
CA ASP A 342 -15.80 7.82 -13.32
C ASP A 342 -16.23 7.48 -11.88
N PRO A 343 -15.33 7.60 -10.89
CA PRO A 343 -15.61 7.24 -9.49
C PRO A 343 -16.84 7.96 -8.92
N ARG A 344 -17.18 9.15 -9.44
CA ARG A 344 -18.32 9.94 -8.98
C ARG A 344 -19.67 9.30 -9.28
N ARG A 345 -19.72 8.32 -10.18
CA ARG A 345 -20.93 7.59 -10.58
C ARG A 345 -21.14 6.31 -9.76
N GLU A 346 -20.15 5.87 -9.00
CA GLU A 346 -20.23 4.63 -8.23
C GLU A 346 -21.05 4.81 -6.94
N ASP A 347 -21.75 3.75 -6.53
CA ASP A 347 -22.46 3.75 -5.25
C ASP A 347 -21.46 3.58 -4.10
N ILE A 348 -21.40 4.54 -3.18
CA ILE A 348 -20.52 4.50 -2.00
C ILE A 348 -21.27 4.13 -0.70
N ARG A 349 -22.55 3.74 -0.77
CA ARG A 349 -23.39 3.51 0.41
C ARG A 349 -23.05 2.19 1.11
N LYS A 350 -23.04 2.24 2.44
CA LYS A 350 -22.81 1.12 3.35
C LYS A 350 -24.09 0.33 3.61
N ARG A 351 -24.67 -0.29 2.57
CA ARG A 351 -26.01 -0.91 2.63
C ARG A 351 -26.04 -2.24 3.40
N SER A 352 -24.92 -2.96 3.43
CA SER A 352 -24.84 -4.26 4.08
C SER A 352 -24.80 -4.12 5.60
N LEU A 353 -25.88 -4.53 6.28
CA LEU A 353 -25.92 -4.61 7.75
C LEU A 353 -24.87 -5.59 8.28
N TYR A 354 -24.59 -6.64 7.51
CA TYR A 354 -23.53 -7.61 7.80
C TYR A 354 -22.16 -6.93 7.86
N VAL A 355 -21.76 -6.22 6.79
CA VAL A 355 -20.48 -5.49 6.73
C VAL A 355 -20.42 -4.47 7.88
N TYR A 356 -21.51 -3.73 8.11
CA TYR A 356 -21.57 -2.78 9.22
C TYR A 356 -21.32 -3.45 10.58
N ALA A 357 -21.99 -4.56 10.87
CA ALA A 357 -21.81 -5.30 12.11
C ALA A 357 -20.38 -5.84 12.25
N LEU A 358 -19.84 -6.45 11.18
CA LEU A 358 -18.47 -6.96 11.14
C LEU A 358 -17.46 -5.84 11.47
N ARG A 359 -17.55 -4.69 10.80
CA ARG A 359 -16.64 -3.56 11.04
C ARG A 359 -16.77 -2.96 12.45
N ARG A 360 -17.95 -3.00 13.06
CA ARG A 360 -18.11 -2.63 14.47
C ARG A 360 -17.49 -3.64 15.42
N ILE A 361 -17.51 -4.93 15.09
CA ILE A 361 -16.84 -5.97 15.88
C ILE A 361 -15.32 -5.81 15.75
N SER A 362 -14.80 -5.55 14.55
CA SER A 362 -13.38 -5.26 14.33
C SER A 362 -12.93 -4.02 15.11
N ASP A 363 -13.70 -2.91 15.10
CA ASP A 363 -13.40 -1.74 15.94
C ASP A 363 -13.27 -2.14 17.43
N VAL A 364 -14.14 -3.01 17.95
CA VAL A 364 -14.09 -3.46 19.34
C VAL A 364 -12.86 -4.33 19.60
N ARG A 365 -12.54 -5.27 18.69
CA ARG A 365 -11.35 -6.11 18.77
C ARG A 365 -10.10 -5.23 18.83
N ASP A 366 -9.95 -4.34 17.86
CA ASP A 366 -8.71 -3.57 17.67
C ASP A 366 -8.57 -2.46 18.72
N MET A 367 -9.65 -1.73 19.02
CA MET A 367 -9.57 -0.53 19.87
C MET A 367 -9.92 -0.76 21.35
N GLU A 368 -10.77 -1.75 21.66
CA GLU A 368 -11.25 -1.97 23.04
C GLU A 368 -10.63 -3.22 23.67
N MET A 369 -10.53 -4.35 22.94
CA MET A 369 -9.95 -5.57 23.50
C MET A 369 -8.44 -5.45 23.72
N SER A 370 -7.72 -4.74 22.84
CA SER A 370 -6.28 -4.45 22.98
C SER A 370 -5.90 -3.75 24.29
N ARG A 371 -6.87 -3.12 24.98
CA ARG A 371 -6.66 -2.50 26.30
C ARG A 371 -6.45 -3.54 27.41
N PHE A 372 -6.95 -4.76 27.25
CA PHE A 372 -6.87 -5.83 28.24
C PHE A 372 -5.81 -6.87 27.87
N SER A 373 -5.11 -7.43 28.86
CA SER A 373 -4.05 -8.43 28.62
C SER A 373 -4.56 -9.68 27.90
N TRP A 374 -5.74 -10.19 28.26
CA TRP A 374 -6.37 -11.33 27.58
C TRP A 374 -6.84 -10.98 26.17
N GLY A 375 -7.29 -9.74 25.94
CA GLY A 375 -7.70 -9.26 24.63
C GLY A 375 -6.51 -9.12 23.68
N ARG A 376 -5.35 -8.67 24.17
CA ARG A 376 -4.09 -8.67 23.41
C ARG A 376 -3.65 -10.05 22.94
N VAL A 377 -3.87 -11.10 23.75
CA VAL A 377 -3.60 -12.48 23.31
C VAL A 377 -4.49 -12.87 22.11
N ILE A 378 -5.77 -12.45 22.12
CA ILE A 378 -6.69 -12.71 21.01
C ILE A 378 -6.29 -11.91 19.76
N VAL A 379 -5.92 -10.63 19.93
CA VAL A 379 -5.45 -9.77 18.83
C VAL A 379 -4.14 -10.29 18.23
N ALA A 380 -3.16 -10.66 19.06
CA ALA A 380 -1.91 -11.25 18.61
C ALA A 380 -2.12 -12.60 17.91
N ALA A 381 -3.06 -13.43 18.37
CA ALA A 381 -3.45 -14.65 17.67
C ALA A 381 -4.14 -14.33 16.33
N TYR A 382 -4.90 -13.24 16.27
CA TYR A 382 -5.54 -12.78 15.04
C TYR A 382 -4.52 -12.40 13.96
N TYR A 383 -3.52 -11.60 14.32
CA TYR A 383 -2.51 -11.11 13.38
C TYR A 383 -1.30 -12.06 13.19
N GLY A 384 -1.03 -12.97 14.13
CA GLY A 384 0.14 -13.85 14.14
C GLY A 384 0.00 -15.21 13.44
N GLY A 385 -1.20 -15.59 12.97
CA GLY A 385 -1.44 -16.78 12.14
C GLY A 385 -2.38 -17.85 12.77
N ASN A 386 -3.23 -18.43 11.91
CA ASN A 386 -4.39 -19.35 12.14
C ASN A 386 -5.76 -18.70 12.45
N ALA A 387 -5.91 -17.39 12.39
CA ALA A 387 -7.20 -16.74 12.64
C ALA A 387 -8.15 -16.60 11.45
N GLN A 388 -7.72 -16.94 10.23
CA GLN A 388 -8.63 -17.07 9.09
C GLN A 388 -9.79 -18.01 9.42
N GLU A 389 -9.52 -19.11 10.14
CA GLU A 389 -10.55 -20.06 10.60
C GLU A 389 -11.53 -19.47 11.63
N TRP A 390 -11.09 -18.51 12.45
CA TRP A 390 -11.93 -17.87 13.48
C TRP A 390 -12.89 -16.84 12.90
N GLU A 391 -12.45 -16.04 11.93
CA GLU A 391 -13.36 -15.19 11.15
C GLU A 391 -14.34 -16.06 10.38
N LEU A 392 -13.87 -17.07 9.64
CA LEU A 392 -14.75 -18.03 8.97
C LEU A 392 -15.80 -18.66 9.91
N ALA A 393 -15.41 -19.01 11.14
CA ALA A 393 -16.31 -19.54 12.16
C ALA A 393 -17.33 -18.50 12.66
N LEU A 394 -16.93 -17.23 12.82
CA LEU A 394 -17.83 -16.12 13.13
C LEU A 394 -18.80 -15.82 11.97
N GLU A 395 -18.31 -15.86 10.73
CA GLU A 395 -19.10 -15.64 9.50
C GLU A 395 -20.14 -16.75 9.28
N HIS A 396 -19.78 -18.01 9.55
CA HIS A 396 -20.69 -19.15 9.43
C HIS A 396 -21.65 -19.28 10.62
N SER A 397 -21.31 -18.72 11.79
CA SER A 397 -22.12 -18.85 13.00
C SER A 397 -23.04 -17.64 13.22
N ARG A 398 -24.25 -17.73 12.65
CA ARG A 398 -25.35 -16.76 12.87
C ARG A 398 -25.62 -16.46 14.35
N TRP A 399 -25.36 -17.42 15.25
CA TRP A 399 -25.55 -17.26 16.69
C TRP A 399 -24.48 -16.40 17.37
N LEU A 400 -23.23 -16.48 16.91
CA LEU A 400 -22.16 -15.63 17.42
C LEU A 400 -22.36 -14.17 17.00
N MET A 401 -22.83 -13.91 15.77
CA MET A 401 -23.21 -12.55 15.36
C MET A 401 -24.35 -11.98 16.22
N LEU A 402 -25.35 -12.79 16.57
CA LEU A 402 -26.43 -12.39 17.48
C LEU A 402 -25.91 -12.15 18.90
N LEU A 403 -24.98 -12.96 19.38
CA LEU A 403 -24.34 -12.80 20.70
C LEU A 403 -23.46 -11.53 20.75
N CYS A 404 -22.65 -11.29 19.72
CA CYS A 404 -21.85 -10.07 19.56
C CYS A 404 -22.76 -8.84 19.44
N GLY A 405 -23.87 -8.92 18.69
CA GLY A 405 -24.90 -7.89 18.62
C GLY A 405 -25.54 -7.61 19.97
N ALA A 406 -25.84 -8.65 20.75
CA ALA A 406 -26.36 -8.51 22.12
C ALA A 406 -25.34 -7.88 23.06
N LEU A 407 -24.06 -8.29 23.00
CA LEU A 407 -22.95 -7.72 23.76
C LEU A 407 -22.70 -6.25 23.42
N LEU A 408 -22.74 -5.89 22.13
CA LEU A 408 -22.69 -4.50 21.65
C LEU A 408 -23.89 -3.70 22.17
N GLY A 409 -25.09 -4.30 22.20
CA GLY A 409 -26.28 -3.72 22.80
C GLY A 409 -26.10 -3.44 24.29
N VAL A 410 -25.55 -4.39 25.04
CA VAL A 410 -25.24 -4.25 26.47
C VAL A 410 -24.18 -3.18 26.72
N LEU A 411 -23.09 -3.16 25.95
CA LEU A 411 -22.04 -2.14 26.02
C LEU A 411 -22.56 -0.73 25.69
N TYR A 412 -23.42 -0.62 24.68
CA TYR A 412 -24.09 0.63 24.33
C TYR A 412 -25.00 1.12 25.47
N LEU A 413 -25.83 0.24 26.03
CA LEU A 413 -26.69 0.57 27.17
C LEU A 413 -25.88 0.95 28.41
N TRP A 414 -24.75 0.28 28.64
CA TRP A 414 -23.84 0.59 29.74
C TRP A 414 -23.16 1.95 29.58
N ARG A 415 -22.64 2.27 28.38
CA ARG A 415 -22.09 3.61 28.08
C ARG A 415 -23.14 4.72 28.21
N ARG A 416 -24.37 4.48 27.73
CA ARG A 416 -25.49 5.41 27.86
C ARG A 416 -25.90 5.63 29.32
N SER A 417 -25.87 4.58 30.13
CA SER A 417 -26.13 4.65 31.58
C SER A 417 -25.05 5.47 32.31
N ARG A 418 -23.77 5.27 31.96
CA ARG A 418 -22.67 6.10 32.49
C ARG A 418 -22.80 7.57 32.13
N HIS A 419 -23.14 7.90 30.88
CA HIS A 419 -23.36 9.29 30.49
C HIS A 419 -24.56 9.92 31.22
N ARG A 420 -25.65 9.17 31.46
CA ARG A 420 -26.80 9.63 32.26
C ARG A 420 -26.45 9.88 33.73
N ASN A 421 -25.58 9.06 34.31
CA ASN A 421 -25.14 9.24 35.70
C ASN A 421 -24.22 10.46 35.86
N VAL A 422 -23.42 10.82 34.86
CA VAL A 422 -22.60 12.04 34.89
C VAL A 422 -23.47 13.31 34.76
N SER A 423 -24.56 13.28 33.99
CA SER A 423 -25.51 14.41 33.91
C SER A 423 -26.37 14.62 35.17
N ASN A 424 -26.59 13.58 35.99
CA ASN A 424 -27.36 13.68 37.23
C ASN A 424 -26.55 14.18 38.44
N VAL A 425 -25.22 14.23 38.35
CA VAL A 425 -24.36 14.78 39.41
C VAL A 425 -24.27 16.33 39.32
N GLY A 426 -24.65 16.93 38.20
CA GLY A 426 -24.69 18.39 38.01
C GLY A 426 -25.96 19.11 38.48
N SER A 427 -26.99 18.39 38.96
CA SER A 427 -28.30 18.96 39.33
C SER A 427 -28.59 18.96 40.84
N LYS A 428 -27.57 18.76 41.68
CA LYS A 428 -27.66 19.01 43.12
C LYS A 428 -26.67 20.10 43.53
N LYS A 429 -27.06 21.35 43.30
CA LYS A 429 -26.63 22.51 44.08
C LYS A 429 -27.86 23.32 44.43
#